data_AF-A0A7Y6ZK20-F1
#
_entry.id   AF-A0A7Y6ZK20-F1
#
_cell.length_a   1.000
_cell.length_b   1.000
_cell.length_c   1.000
_cell.angle_alpha   90.00
_cell.angle_beta   90.00
_cell.angle_gamma   90.00
#
_symmetry.space_group_name_H-M   'P 1'
#
loop_
_entity.id
_entity.type
_entity.pdbx_description
1 polymer ?
#
loop_
_entity_poly.entity_id
_entity_poly.type
_entity_poly.pdbx_seq_one_letter_code
_entity_poly.pdbx_strand_id
1 'polypeptide(L)'
;MGVLRPAFTFVLLLMWAWPLAAQEGEWYSFGQDYYKIKTGSDGIYRIRPEALEAAGINLNSLDPRNLSMYHRGREVAIHVEGEGDGRLDEGDFIEFFGLRNDATLDSILYRDLVPVNPYYNTHSDSTAFFLTIHSDRQGKRMSSRLAPPADLSQLPNYQSSQMQIFGEQFSLG
;
A
#
# COMPACT_ATOMS: atom_id res chain seq x y z
N MET A 1 19.86 -38.44 -40.31
CA MET A 1 20.14 -37.02 -39.97
C MET A 1 19.01 -36.05 -40.41
N GLY A 2 17.76 -36.50 -40.62
CA GLY A 2 16.68 -35.63 -41.16
C GLY A 2 15.71 -35.03 -40.13
N VAL A 3 15.58 -35.63 -38.94
CA VAL A 3 14.58 -35.23 -37.93
C VAL A 3 15.12 -34.32 -36.82
N LEU A 4 16.45 -34.19 -36.69
CA LEU A 4 17.06 -33.36 -35.64
C LEU A 4 16.90 -31.85 -35.89
N ARG A 5 16.93 -31.43 -37.16
CA ARG A 5 16.76 -30.02 -37.57
C ARG A 5 15.34 -29.48 -37.32
N PRO A 6 14.25 -30.16 -37.73
CA PRO A 6 12.90 -29.67 -37.45
C PRO A 6 12.57 -29.66 -35.95
N ALA A 7 13.07 -30.65 -35.19
CA ALA A 7 12.91 -30.70 -33.74
C ALA A 7 13.60 -29.52 -33.04
N PHE A 8 14.82 -29.18 -33.45
CA PHE A 8 15.53 -28.02 -32.90
C PHE A 8 14.83 -26.70 -33.20
N THR A 9 14.32 -26.49 -34.42
CA THR A 9 13.52 -25.31 -34.76
C THR A 9 12.19 -25.24 -34.00
N PHE A 10 11.56 -26.38 -33.71
CA PHE A 10 10.31 -26.43 -32.95
C PHE A 10 10.52 -26.07 -31.47
N VAL A 11 11.62 -26.55 -30.87
CA VAL A 11 12.04 -26.18 -29.50
C VAL A 11 12.40 -24.70 -29.42
N LEU A 12 13.07 -24.15 -30.43
CA LEU A 12 13.46 -22.73 -30.48
C LEU A 12 12.24 -21.80 -30.64
N LEU A 13 11.20 -22.23 -31.34
CA LEU A 13 9.90 -21.54 -31.43
C LEU A 13 9.12 -21.56 -30.10
N LEU A 14 9.17 -22.68 -29.36
CA LEU A 14 8.57 -22.78 -28.02
C LEU A 14 9.29 -21.89 -26.98
N MET A 15 10.60 -21.67 -27.12
CA MET A 15 11.35 -20.75 -26.25
C MET A 15 11.09 -19.25 -26.54
N TRP A 16 10.47 -18.92 -27.67
CA TRP A 16 9.99 -17.55 -27.99
C TRP A 16 8.54 -17.30 -27.59
N ALA A 17 7.82 -18.33 -27.13
CA ALA A 17 6.51 -18.20 -26.53
C ALA A 17 6.63 -18.00 -25.01
N TRP A 18 7.40 -17.01 -24.57
CA TRP A 18 7.22 -16.53 -23.20
C TRP A 18 5.85 -15.85 -23.13
N PRO A 19 5.01 -16.18 -22.12
CA PRO A 19 3.75 -15.48 -21.94
C PRO A 19 4.06 -14.00 -21.71
N LEU A 20 3.70 -13.17 -22.68
CA LEU A 20 3.62 -11.72 -22.53
C LEU A 20 2.46 -11.43 -21.58
N ALA A 21 2.70 -11.46 -20.27
CA ALA A 21 1.79 -10.88 -19.30
C ALA A 21 1.90 -9.35 -19.42
N ALA A 22 1.23 -8.79 -20.43
CA ALA A 22 1.31 -7.36 -20.78
C ALA A 22 0.31 -6.48 -20.02
N GLN A 23 -0.56 -7.06 -19.19
CA GLN A 23 -1.53 -6.33 -18.40
C GLN A 23 -1.19 -6.49 -16.92
N GLU A 24 -0.82 -5.38 -16.28
CA GLU A 24 -0.89 -5.31 -14.82
C GLU A 24 -2.34 -5.56 -14.41
N GLY A 25 -2.57 -6.46 -13.44
CA GLY A 25 -3.90 -6.74 -12.95
C GLY A 25 -4.51 -5.48 -12.32
N GLU A 26 -5.80 -5.24 -12.58
CA GLU A 26 -6.53 -4.16 -11.91
C GLU A 26 -6.48 -4.38 -10.39
N TRP A 27 -6.15 -3.32 -9.65
CA TRP A 27 -6.07 -3.37 -8.18
C TRP A 27 -7.45 -3.43 -7.52
N TYR A 28 -8.51 -3.15 -8.27
CA TYR A 28 -9.89 -3.10 -7.80
C TYR A 28 -10.77 -4.14 -8.51
N SER A 29 -11.89 -4.47 -7.88
CA SER A 29 -12.91 -5.35 -8.45
C SER A 29 -14.24 -4.62 -8.58
N PHE A 30 -14.92 -4.82 -9.71
CA PHE A 30 -16.26 -4.27 -9.92
C PHE A 30 -17.27 -4.90 -8.96
N GLY A 31 -18.14 -4.09 -8.37
CA GLY A 31 -19.14 -4.54 -7.41
C GLY A 31 -18.62 -4.77 -5.99
N GLN A 32 -17.35 -4.49 -5.73
CA GLN A 32 -16.79 -4.46 -4.38
C GLN A 32 -16.82 -3.04 -3.81
N ASP A 33 -17.12 -2.92 -2.53
CA ASP A 33 -17.15 -1.63 -1.83
C ASP A 33 -15.74 -1.20 -1.41
N TYR A 34 -15.45 0.09 -1.60
CA TYR A 34 -14.18 0.71 -1.24
C TYR A 34 -14.43 1.96 -0.39
N TYR A 35 -13.95 1.93 0.84
CA TYR A 35 -14.06 3.03 1.79
C TYR A 35 -12.84 3.95 1.67
N LYS A 36 -13.09 5.21 1.28
CA LYS A 36 -12.04 6.19 1.06
C LYS A 36 -11.62 6.85 2.37
N ILE A 37 -10.35 6.71 2.72
CA ILE A 37 -9.72 7.33 3.88
C ILE A 37 -8.71 8.36 3.37
N LYS A 38 -8.80 9.61 3.84
CA LYS A 38 -7.86 10.67 3.45
C LYS A 38 -6.78 10.86 4.51
N THR A 39 -5.54 10.99 4.07
CA THR A 39 -4.37 11.27 4.92
C THR A 39 -3.63 12.49 4.39
N GLY A 40 -3.27 13.42 5.28
CA GLY A 40 -2.58 14.68 4.94
C GLY A 40 -1.14 14.76 5.45
N SER A 41 -0.71 13.81 6.29
CA SER A 41 0.64 13.76 6.84
C SER A 41 1.17 12.33 6.83
N ASP A 42 2.49 12.20 6.83
CA ASP A 42 3.14 10.89 6.99
C ASP A 42 3.02 10.45 8.46
N GLY A 43 2.57 9.23 8.72
CA GLY A 43 2.44 8.74 10.10
C GLY A 43 1.57 7.49 10.24
N ILE A 44 1.44 7.01 11.48
CA ILE A 44 0.53 5.90 11.80
C ILE A 44 -0.87 6.46 12.03
N TYR A 45 -1.82 5.96 11.26
CA TYR A 45 -3.24 6.27 11.39
C TYR A 45 -3.96 5.06 12.00
N ARG A 46 -4.88 5.35 12.91
CA ARG A 46 -5.70 4.35 13.59
C ARG A 46 -7.16 4.51 13.22
N ILE A 47 -7.78 3.43 12.79
CA ILE A 47 -9.23 3.34 12.53
C ILE A 47 -9.81 2.43 13.60
N ARG A 48 -10.81 2.96 14.31
CA ARG A 48 -11.54 2.21 15.34
C ARG A 48 -12.82 1.60 14.77
N PRO A 49 -13.38 0.57 15.41
CA PRO A 49 -14.59 -0.11 14.95
C PRO A 49 -15.76 0.86 14.76
N GLU A 50 -15.92 1.83 15.66
CA GLU A 50 -17.00 2.83 15.60
C GLU A 50 -16.97 3.68 14.31
N ALA A 51 -15.77 3.94 13.79
CA ALA A 51 -15.61 4.68 12.53
C ALA A 51 -16.06 3.85 11.31
N LEU A 52 -15.87 2.53 11.37
CA LEU A 52 -16.32 1.60 10.34
C LEU A 52 -17.84 1.45 10.37
N GLU A 53 -18.43 1.32 11.56
CA GLU A 53 -19.89 1.30 11.74
C GLU A 53 -20.54 2.59 11.25
N ALA A 54 -19.96 3.74 11.60
CA ALA A 54 -20.44 5.05 11.12
C ALA A 54 -20.34 5.20 9.58
N ALA A 55 -19.43 4.45 8.94
CA ALA A 55 -19.33 4.35 7.49
C ALA A 55 -20.30 3.33 6.87
N GLY A 56 -21.12 2.65 7.69
CA GLY A 56 -22.13 1.68 7.26
C GLY A 56 -21.64 0.23 7.16
N ILE A 57 -20.44 -0.08 7.68
CA ILE A 57 -19.93 -1.46 7.70
C ILE A 57 -20.62 -2.24 8.81
N ASN A 58 -21.19 -3.40 8.48
CA ASN A 58 -21.72 -4.33 9.49
C ASN A 58 -20.59 -5.17 10.10
N LEU A 59 -20.14 -4.80 11.30
CA LEU A 59 -19.08 -5.51 12.01
C LEU A 59 -19.45 -6.94 12.40
N ASN A 60 -20.73 -7.27 12.56
CA ASN A 60 -21.15 -8.61 12.96
C ASN A 60 -20.88 -9.68 11.90
N SER A 61 -20.78 -9.27 10.63
CA SER A 61 -20.48 -10.14 9.49
C SER A 61 -19.05 -9.98 8.97
N LEU A 62 -18.27 -9.07 9.57
CA LEU A 62 -16.92 -8.76 9.15
C LEU A 62 -15.93 -9.71 9.83
N ASP A 63 -15.15 -10.45 9.03
CA ASP A 63 -13.90 -11.01 9.51
C ASP A 63 -12.78 -9.98 9.27
N PRO A 64 -12.15 -9.42 10.32
CA PRO A 64 -11.09 -8.44 10.18
C PRO A 64 -9.90 -8.95 9.36
N ARG A 65 -9.67 -10.28 9.30
CA ARG A 65 -8.58 -10.90 8.52
C ARG A 65 -8.68 -10.58 7.04
N ASN A 66 -9.89 -10.38 6.55
CA ASN A 66 -10.14 -10.14 5.13
C ASN A 66 -10.06 -8.66 4.73
N LEU A 67 -9.70 -7.79 5.68
CA LEU A 67 -9.47 -6.37 5.41
C LEU A 67 -8.18 -6.19 4.61
N SER A 68 -8.29 -5.50 3.47
CA SER A 68 -7.18 -5.04 2.65
C SER A 68 -7.24 -3.53 2.47
N MET A 69 -6.08 -2.89 2.44
CA MET A 69 -5.96 -1.46 2.18
C MET A 69 -5.10 -1.21 0.95
N TYR A 70 -5.54 -0.28 0.10
CA TYR A 70 -4.84 0.08 -1.13
C TYR A 70 -4.48 1.55 -1.14
N HIS A 71 -3.29 1.86 -1.64
CA HIS A 71 -2.84 3.21 -1.91
C HIS A 71 -2.16 3.25 -3.27
N ARG A 72 -2.64 4.13 -4.16
CA ARG A 72 -2.11 4.28 -5.54
C ARG A 72 -1.98 2.95 -6.28
N GLY A 73 -3.03 2.12 -6.18
CA GLY A 73 -3.11 0.82 -6.86
C GLY A 73 -2.28 -0.31 -6.24
N ARG A 74 -1.64 -0.09 -5.09
CA ARG A 74 -0.83 -1.12 -4.41
C ARG A 74 -1.37 -1.42 -3.03
N GLU A 75 -1.37 -2.70 -2.66
CA GLU A 75 -1.79 -3.12 -1.33
C GLU A 75 -0.75 -2.72 -0.26
N VAL A 76 -1.25 -2.01 0.75
CA VAL A 76 -0.50 -1.53 1.91
C VAL A 76 -0.71 -2.50 3.06
N ALA A 77 0.37 -2.82 3.76
CA ALA A 77 0.30 -3.66 4.95
C ALA A 77 -0.39 -2.91 6.10
N ILE A 78 -1.36 -3.55 6.72
CA ILE A 78 -2.07 -3.02 7.90
C ILE A 78 -1.78 -3.88 9.13
N HIS A 79 -1.85 -3.28 10.31
CA HIS A 79 -1.93 -4.00 11.58
C HIS A 79 -3.40 -4.04 11.99
N VAL A 80 -3.88 -5.19 12.46
CA VAL A 80 -5.23 -5.32 13.00
C VAL A 80 -5.11 -5.95 14.37
N GLU A 81 -5.34 -5.13 15.40
CA GLU A 81 -5.39 -5.61 16.78
C GLU A 81 -6.67 -6.44 16.97
N GLY A 82 -6.58 -7.55 17.70
CA GLY A 82 -7.74 -8.37 18.03
C GLY A 82 -8.20 -9.37 16.95
N GLU A 83 -7.64 -9.36 15.73
CA GLU A 83 -8.14 -10.22 14.63
C GLU A 83 -8.07 -11.75 14.85
N GLY A 84 -7.52 -12.20 15.98
CA GLY A 84 -7.31 -13.60 16.34
C GLY A 84 -8.58 -14.40 16.61
N ASP A 85 -9.71 -13.76 16.89
CA ASP A 85 -11.01 -14.41 17.08
C ASP A 85 -11.96 -14.24 15.88
N GLY A 86 -11.54 -13.49 14.86
CA GLY A 86 -12.33 -13.23 13.65
C GLY A 86 -13.45 -12.21 13.87
N ARG A 87 -13.35 -11.39 14.93
CA ARG A 87 -14.27 -10.30 15.23
C ARG A 87 -13.49 -9.01 15.42
N LEU A 88 -14.19 -7.90 15.27
CA LEU A 88 -13.66 -6.57 15.56
C LEU A 88 -14.48 -5.98 16.70
N ASP A 89 -14.02 -6.21 17.92
CA ASP A 89 -14.72 -5.91 19.16
C ASP A 89 -14.29 -4.56 19.77
N GLU A 90 -14.92 -4.18 20.89
CA GLU A 90 -14.60 -2.95 21.61
C GLU A 90 -13.17 -2.98 22.17
N GLY A 91 -12.30 -2.14 21.63
CA GLY A 91 -10.87 -2.08 21.99
C GLY A 91 -9.93 -2.43 20.84
N ASP A 92 -10.44 -3.10 19.81
CA ASP A 92 -9.70 -3.43 18.61
C ASP A 92 -9.48 -2.20 17.73
N PHE A 93 -8.56 -2.30 16.77
CA PHE A 93 -8.30 -1.24 15.82
C PHE A 93 -7.50 -1.71 14.61
N ILE A 94 -7.61 -0.95 13.53
CA ILE A 94 -6.77 -1.08 12.34
C ILE A 94 -5.75 0.04 12.36
N GLU A 95 -4.48 -0.29 12.14
CA GLU A 95 -3.40 0.66 11.96
C GLU A 95 -2.74 0.53 10.60
N PHE A 96 -2.41 1.66 10.00
CA PHE A 96 -1.67 1.70 8.75
C PHE A 96 -0.74 2.91 8.72
N PHE A 97 0.35 2.79 7.95
CA PHE A 97 1.24 3.92 7.70
C PHE A 97 0.64 4.75 6.56
N GLY A 98 -0.01 5.86 6.93
CA GLY A 98 -0.54 6.83 6.00
C GLY A 98 0.56 7.74 5.47
N LEU A 99 0.39 8.15 4.23
CA LEU A 99 1.29 9.09 3.55
C LEU A 99 0.54 10.38 3.25
N ARG A 100 1.24 11.49 3.20
CA ARG A 100 0.75 12.70 2.54
C ARG A 100 0.84 12.57 1.03
N ASN A 101 0.25 13.52 0.33
CA ASN A 101 0.41 13.65 -1.11
C ASN A 101 1.77 14.26 -1.45
N ASP A 102 2.69 13.41 -1.90
CA ASP A 102 4.06 13.74 -2.31
C ASP A 102 4.21 14.11 -3.81
N ALA A 103 3.10 14.36 -4.54
CA ALA A 103 3.08 14.62 -5.99
C ALA A 103 3.44 13.43 -6.90
N THR A 104 3.56 12.20 -6.38
CA THR A 104 3.85 11.03 -7.22
C THR A 104 2.86 10.87 -8.38
N LEU A 105 1.57 11.15 -8.18
CA LEU A 105 0.56 11.05 -9.25
C LEU A 105 0.65 12.19 -10.27
N ASP A 106 1.15 13.36 -9.86
CA ASP A 106 1.31 14.52 -10.73
C ASP A 106 2.40 14.24 -11.78
N SER A 107 3.37 13.39 -11.47
CA SER A 107 4.42 12.98 -12.43
C SER A 107 3.86 12.41 -13.74
N ILE A 108 2.68 11.78 -13.70
CA ILE A 108 2.00 11.22 -14.88
C ILE A 108 1.56 12.33 -15.85
N LEU A 109 1.33 13.55 -15.34
CA LEU A 109 0.92 14.70 -16.13
C LEU A 109 2.10 15.38 -16.84
N TYR A 110 3.34 15.10 -16.44
CA TYR A 110 4.55 15.71 -17.01
C TYR A 110 5.32 14.69 -17.86
N ARG A 111 5.25 14.84 -19.19
CA ARG A 111 5.93 13.93 -20.13
C ARG A 111 7.41 14.24 -20.32
N ASP A 112 7.74 15.52 -20.45
CA ASP A 112 9.07 16.02 -20.84
C ASP A 112 9.66 17.02 -19.83
N LEU A 113 8.96 17.28 -18.71
CA LEU A 113 9.34 18.26 -17.69
C LEU A 113 9.57 17.56 -16.35
N VAL A 114 10.64 17.94 -15.66
CA VAL A 114 10.82 17.57 -14.25
C VAL A 114 9.89 18.47 -13.42
N PRO A 115 9.00 17.93 -12.57
CA PRO A 115 8.19 18.73 -11.67
C PRO A 115 9.09 19.64 -10.83
N VAL A 116 8.67 20.89 -10.63
CA VAL A 116 9.44 21.88 -9.86
C VAL A 116 9.77 21.37 -8.45
N ASN A 117 8.86 20.59 -7.85
CA ASN A 117 9.15 19.83 -6.64
C ASN A 117 8.57 18.39 -6.75
N PRO A 118 9.41 17.36 -6.93
CA PRO A 118 8.94 15.98 -7.09
C PRO A 118 8.50 15.32 -5.78
N TYR A 119 8.68 16.00 -4.64
CA TYR A 119 8.35 15.48 -3.30
C TYR A 119 7.27 16.29 -2.58
N TYR A 120 6.65 17.26 -3.27
CA TYR A 120 5.66 18.16 -2.69
C TYR A 120 4.57 18.48 -3.69
N ASN A 121 3.33 18.15 -3.34
CA ASN A 121 2.18 18.51 -4.17
C ASN A 121 1.82 19.99 -3.95
N THR A 122 1.69 20.75 -5.04
CA THR A 122 1.39 22.19 -5.00
C THR A 122 -0.11 22.50 -4.86
N HIS A 123 -0.98 21.49 -4.88
CA HIS A 123 -2.43 21.65 -4.90
C HIS A 123 -3.11 21.10 -3.63
N SER A 124 -2.65 19.98 -3.10
CA SER A 124 -3.16 19.42 -1.84
C SER A 124 -2.16 18.48 -1.20
N ASP A 125 -2.04 18.58 0.11
CA ASP A 125 -1.32 17.64 1.00
C ASP A 125 -2.03 16.29 1.17
N SER A 126 -3.31 16.19 0.81
CA SER A 126 -4.17 15.07 1.13
C SER A 126 -4.18 14.02 0.01
N THR A 127 -3.96 12.76 0.37
CA THR A 127 -4.09 11.62 -0.56
C THR A 127 -5.10 10.61 -0.04
N ALA A 128 -5.46 9.63 -0.88
CA ALA A 128 -6.49 8.64 -0.57
C ALA A 128 -5.90 7.24 -0.40
N PHE A 129 -6.39 6.58 0.65
CA PHE A 129 -6.30 5.15 0.89
C PHE A 129 -7.70 4.55 0.73
N PHE A 130 -7.78 3.32 0.26
CA PHE A 130 -9.04 2.62 0.05
C PHE A 130 -9.03 1.34 0.85
N LEU A 131 -9.92 1.26 1.84
CA LEU A 131 -10.15 0.05 2.62
C LEU A 131 -11.25 -0.77 1.94
N THR A 132 -11.06 -2.08 1.89
CA THR A 132 -12.07 -3.01 1.38
C THR A 132 -12.01 -4.33 2.15
N ILE A 133 -13.09 -5.11 2.03
CA ILE A 133 -13.25 -6.40 2.68
C ILE A 133 -13.36 -7.44 1.55
N HIS A 134 -12.48 -8.43 1.56
CA HIS A 134 -12.55 -9.56 0.63
C HIS A 134 -13.41 -10.68 1.20
N SER A 135 -13.99 -11.51 0.33
CA SER A 135 -14.77 -12.67 0.76
C SER A 135 -13.93 -13.94 0.88
N ASP A 136 -12.79 -14.00 0.20
CA ASP A 136 -12.05 -15.24 -0.07
C ASP A 136 -10.53 -15.15 0.22
N ARG A 137 -10.02 -13.98 0.60
CA ARG A 137 -8.60 -13.78 0.88
C ARG A 137 -8.33 -12.93 2.12
N GLN A 138 -7.26 -13.29 2.80
CA GLN A 138 -6.67 -12.49 3.86
C GLN A 138 -5.91 -11.30 3.27
N GLY A 139 -6.06 -10.13 3.87
CA GLY A 139 -5.33 -8.94 3.45
C GLY A 139 -3.90 -8.89 3.99
N LYS A 140 -3.08 -8.04 3.39
CA LYS A 140 -1.66 -7.91 3.75
C LYS A 140 -1.46 -7.37 5.17
N ARG A 141 -0.69 -8.08 5.99
CA ARG A 141 -0.36 -7.69 7.37
C ARG A 141 1.04 -7.13 7.53
N MET A 142 1.22 -6.23 8.49
CA MET A 142 2.55 -5.79 8.92
C MET A 142 3.32 -6.97 9.52
N SER A 143 4.61 -7.06 9.24
CA SER A 143 5.46 -8.08 9.85
C SER A 143 5.67 -7.77 11.33
N SER A 144 5.41 -8.73 12.21
CA SER A 144 5.77 -8.61 13.62
C SER A 144 7.29 -8.73 13.78
N ARG A 145 7.88 -7.79 14.52
CA ARG A 145 9.27 -7.86 14.95
C ARG A 145 9.28 -8.14 16.44
N LEU A 146 9.97 -9.21 16.85
CA LEU A 146 10.19 -9.48 18.27
C LEU A 146 10.96 -8.33 18.90
N ALA A 147 10.60 -8.01 20.15
CA ALA A 147 11.36 -7.04 20.93
C ALA A 147 12.83 -7.47 20.98
N PRO A 148 13.78 -6.53 20.83
CA PRO A 148 15.18 -6.83 21.03
C PRO A 148 15.41 -7.38 22.46
N PRO A 149 16.35 -8.32 22.66
CA PRO A 149 16.73 -8.78 23.99
C PRO A 149 17.08 -7.61 24.92
N ALA A 150 16.71 -7.73 26.20
CA ALA A 150 16.92 -6.66 27.18
C ALA A 150 18.41 -6.43 27.55
N ASP A 151 19.29 -7.35 27.18
CA ASP A 151 20.73 -7.37 27.51
C ASP A 151 21.62 -6.84 26.38
N LEU A 152 21.06 -6.19 25.36
CA LEU A 152 21.85 -5.61 24.29
C LEU A 152 22.76 -4.49 24.80
N SER A 153 24.04 -4.58 24.45
CA SER A 153 25.01 -3.51 24.65
C SER A 153 24.52 -2.24 23.97
N GLN A 154 24.41 -1.14 24.73
CA GLN A 154 23.99 0.15 24.20
C GLN A 154 24.96 0.60 23.11
N LEU A 155 24.42 0.97 21.95
CA LEU A 155 25.21 1.56 20.88
C LEU A 155 25.74 2.92 21.37
N PRO A 156 27.07 3.13 21.41
CA PRO A 156 27.64 4.39 21.90
C PRO A 156 27.30 5.57 20.98
N ASN A 157 26.99 5.29 19.71
CA ASN A 157 26.51 6.26 18.73
C ASN A 157 25.62 5.59 17.68
N TYR A 158 24.75 6.38 17.06
CA TYR A 158 24.03 6.02 15.84
C TYR A 158 24.01 7.22 14.91
N GLN A 159 23.97 6.96 13.61
CA GLN A 159 23.77 7.98 12.59
C GLN A 159 22.45 7.72 11.90
N SER A 160 21.67 8.77 11.69
CA SER A 160 20.43 8.74 10.93
C SER A 160 20.43 9.92 9.98
N SER A 161 19.98 9.68 8.75
CA SER A 161 19.75 10.71 7.75
C SER A 161 18.24 10.85 7.54
N GLN A 162 17.74 12.07 7.60
CA GLN A 162 16.36 12.39 7.24
C GLN A 162 16.34 13.39 6.09
N MET A 163 15.43 13.20 5.14
CA MET A 163 15.19 14.16 4.07
C MET A 163 14.19 15.21 4.57
N GLN A 164 14.59 16.48 4.53
CA GLN A 164 13.69 17.60 4.80
C GLN A 164 13.26 18.24 3.48
N ILE A 165 11.95 18.38 3.28
CA ILE A 165 11.36 18.95 2.06
C ILE A 165 10.82 20.35 2.41
N PHE A 166 11.41 21.38 1.81
CA PHE A 166 11.03 22.78 2.03
C PHE A 166 10.04 23.21 0.93
N GLY A 167 8.74 23.00 1.16
CA GLY A 167 7.68 23.34 0.20
C GLY A 167 7.16 24.78 0.34
N GLU A 168 7.05 25.30 1.58
CA GLU A 168 6.42 26.61 1.85
C GLU A 168 7.41 27.78 1.92
N GLN A 169 8.71 27.52 1.83
CA GLN A 169 9.75 28.54 1.97
C GLN A 169 10.24 29.12 0.62
N PHE A 170 9.72 28.62 -0.50
CA PHE A 170 9.96 29.21 -1.81
C PHE A 170 8.97 30.36 -2.06
N SER A 171 9.29 31.54 -1.51
CA SER A 171 8.80 32.80 -2.05
C SER A 171 9.66 33.11 -3.29
N LEU A 172 9.07 32.95 -4.48
CA LEU A 172 9.62 33.56 -5.69
C LEU A 172 9.39 35.07 -5.58
N GLY A 173 10.35 35.78 -4.96
CA GLY A 173 10.54 37.24 -5.01
C GLY A 173 9.29 38.11 -5.06
#